data_AF-A0A3A6E6C4-F1
#
_entry.id   AF-A0A3A6E6C4-F1
#
_cell.length_a   1.000
_cell.length_b   1.000
_cell.length_c   1.000
_cell.angle_alpha   90.00
_cell.angle_beta   90.00
_cell.angle_gamma   90.00
#
_symmetry.space_group_name_H-M   'P 1'
#
loop_
_entity.id
_entity.type
_entity.pdbx_description
1 polymer ?
#
loop_
_entity_poly.entity_id
_entity_poly.type
_entity_poly.pdbx_seq_one_letter_code
_entity_poly.pdbx_strand_id
1 'polypeptide(L)'
;MNNWLNQLERKYGRFGIPNLTNILVGGQILVLAIELFVNQTISVWLALSRYFLLRGQIWRIITFAFIPSYGGSILSAVLGIYFTWFIGTALEQEWGDFRYTVYLLSGMLGTVLACLLTGVTGSTYCLSLSLLLAFAMLYPEVQVLLFFVIPIRVKYFGFFAAALWVLSFLGAPLPQKLSLLLSMANVWLFFGPMAYRSVRAWVRREQWKRRNRR
;
A
#
# COMPACT_ATOMS: atom_id res chain seq x y z
N MET A 1 8.35 15.53 -9.00
CA MET A 1 7.20 14.77 -9.53
C MET A 1 7.45 14.36 -10.98
N ASN A 2 6.95 13.20 -11.42
CA ASN A 2 7.22 12.65 -12.75
C ASN A 2 6.35 13.30 -13.84
N ASN A 3 6.93 13.57 -15.02
CA ASN A 3 6.21 14.20 -16.14
C ASN A 3 5.00 13.38 -16.64
N TRP A 4 5.02 12.05 -16.50
CA TRP A 4 3.92 11.18 -16.93
C TRP A 4 2.67 11.31 -16.05
N LEU A 5 2.84 11.44 -14.73
CA LEU A 5 1.73 11.63 -13.78
C LEU A 5 1.01 12.95 -14.07
N ASN A 6 1.77 14.01 -14.35
CA ASN A 6 1.19 15.31 -14.71
C ASN A 6 0.43 15.24 -16.04
N GLN A 7 0.88 14.44 -17.02
CA GLN A 7 0.16 14.25 -18.27
C GLN A 7 -1.14 13.48 -18.06
N LEU A 8 -1.12 12.42 -17.25
CA LEU A 8 -2.32 11.66 -16.91
C LEU A 8 -3.31 12.50 -16.12
N GLU A 9 -2.84 13.30 -15.17
CA GLU A 9 -3.69 14.21 -14.39
C GLU A 9 -4.35 15.26 -15.28
N ARG A 10 -3.62 15.81 -16.26
CA ARG A 10 -4.20 16.74 -17.24
C ARG A 10 -5.28 16.10 -18.10
N LYS A 11 -5.16 14.81 -18.44
CA LYS A 11 -6.11 14.10 -19.31
C LYS A 11 -7.29 13.46 -18.54
N TYR A 12 -7.03 12.95 -17.34
CA TYR A 12 -7.93 12.09 -16.57
C TYR A 12 -8.18 12.60 -15.15
N GLY A 13 -7.82 13.83 -14.80
CA GLY A 13 -7.97 14.40 -13.45
C GLY A 13 -9.40 14.30 -12.88
N ARG A 14 -10.43 14.23 -13.74
CA ARG A 14 -11.83 14.01 -13.36
C ARG A 14 -12.13 12.63 -12.75
N PHE A 15 -11.25 11.65 -12.92
CA PHE A 15 -11.40 10.29 -12.38
C PHE A 15 -10.79 10.13 -10.97
N GLY A 16 -10.32 11.22 -10.35
CA GLY A 16 -9.99 11.18 -8.92
C GLY A 16 -11.26 10.93 -8.12
N ILE A 17 -11.26 9.89 -7.30
CA ILE A 17 -12.38 9.59 -6.41
C ILE A 17 -12.18 10.41 -5.15
N PRO A 18 -13.07 11.38 -4.85
CA PRO A 18 -12.94 12.18 -3.63
C PRO A 18 -13.28 11.32 -2.40
N ASN A 19 -12.55 11.55 -1.31
CA ASN A 19 -12.72 10.85 -0.04
C ASN A 19 -12.54 9.32 -0.16
N LEU A 20 -11.60 8.89 -1.02
CA LEU A 20 -11.36 7.48 -1.29
C LEU A 20 -10.91 6.73 -0.02
N THR A 21 -10.12 7.37 0.85
CA THR A 21 -9.74 6.76 2.13
C THR A 21 -10.98 6.49 2.99
N ASN A 22 -11.92 7.44 3.09
CA ASN A 22 -13.12 7.26 3.90
C ASN A 22 -14.03 6.15 3.36
N ILE A 23 -14.12 6.00 2.03
CA ILE A 23 -14.86 4.90 1.40
C ILE A 23 -14.22 3.54 1.74
N LEU A 24 -12.88 3.45 1.62
CA LEU A 24 -12.15 2.22 1.96
C LEU A 24 -12.31 1.84 3.44
N VAL A 25 -12.12 2.82 4.34
CA VAL A 25 -12.23 2.64 5.79
C VAL A 25 -13.65 2.29 6.19
N GLY A 26 -14.66 2.97 5.63
CA GLY A 26 -16.07 2.65 5.85
C GLY A 26 -16.41 1.22 5.43
N GLY A 27 -15.88 0.77 4.28
CA GLY A 27 -16.01 -0.62 3.85
C GLY A 27 -15.33 -1.61 4.79
N GLN A 28 -14.12 -1.29 5.29
CA GLN A 28 -13.42 -2.14 6.27
C GLN A 28 -14.16 -2.25 7.61
N ILE A 29 -14.75 -1.16 8.10
CA ILE A 29 -15.59 -1.15 9.30
C ILE A 29 -16.82 -2.03 9.08
N LEU A 30 -17.47 -1.91 7.92
CA LEU A 30 -18.65 -2.71 7.58
C LEU A 30 -18.32 -4.21 7.49
N VAL A 31 -17.22 -4.57 6.84
CA VAL A 31 -16.77 -5.97 6.77
C VAL A 31 -16.46 -6.50 8.17
N LEU A 32 -15.76 -5.72 9.00
CA LEU A 32 -15.48 -6.08 10.39
C LEU A 32 -16.76 -6.27 11.21
N ALA A 33 -17.74 -5.38 11.08
CA ALA A 33 -19.02 -5.50 11.78
C ALA A 33 -19.78 -6.77 11.37
N ILE A 34 -19.83 -7.08 10.07
CA ILE A 34 -20.45 -8.32 9.58
C ILE A 34 -19.70 -9.54 10.11
N GLU A 35 -18.37 -9.50 10.12
CA GLU A 35 -17.54 -10.60 10.62
C GLU A 35 -17.80 -10.89 12.11
N LEU A 36 -18.01 -9.85 12.92
CA LEU A 36 -18.24 -9.96 14.36
C LEU A 36 -19.68 -10.35 14.73
N PHE A 37 -20.68 -9.83 14.02
CA PHE A 37 -22.09 -9.97 14.43
C PHE A 37 -22.92 -10.92 13.58
N VAL A 38 -22.50 -11.23 12.36
CA VAL A 38 -23.34 -11.97 11.40
C VAL A 38 -22.64 -13.24 10.92
N ASN A 39 -21.45 -13.13 10.36
CA ASN A 39 -20.77 -14.25 9.74
C ASN A 39 -19.24 -14.07 9.73
N GLN A 40 -18.56 -14.85 10.57
CA GLN A 40 -17.10 -14.87 10.70
C GLN A 40 -16.36 -15.28 9.41
N THR A 41 -17.07 -15.83 8.40
CA THR A 41 -16.46 -16.24 7.13
C THR A 41 -16.57 -15.21 6.01
N ILE A 42 -17.21 -14.05 6.23
CA ILE A 42 -17.43 -13.04 5.19
C ILE A 42 -16.12 -12.63 4.48
N SER A 43 -15.02 -12.53 5.23
CA SER A 43 -13.69 -12.22 4.70
C SER A 43 -13.21 -13.25 3.67
N VAL A 44 -13.58 -14.52 3.81
CA VAL A 44 -13.29 -15.58 2.82
C VAL A 44 -14.09 -15.39 1.53
N TRP A 45 -15.33 -14.91 1.62
CA TRP A 45 -16.17 -14.62 0.46
C TRP A 45 -15.71 -13.38 -0.32
N LEU A 46 -15.05 -12.45 0.35
CA LEU A 46 -14.53 -11.23 -0.24
C LEU A 46 -13.07 -11.37 -0.72
N ALA A 47 -12.33 -12.35 -0.19
CA ALA A 47 -10.89 -12.52 -0.42
C ALA A 47 -10.56 -12.73 -1.91
N LEU A 48 -9.41 -12.22 -2.34
CA LEU A 48 -8.96 -12.39 -3.71
C LEU A 48 -8.38 -13.80 -3.90
N SER A 49 -8.96 -14.57 -4.81
CA SER A 49 -8.50 -15.92 -5.14
C SER A 49 -8.64 -16.20 -6.63
N ARG A 50 -7.55 -16.69 -7.24
CA ARG A 50 -7.48 -17.05 -8.66
C ARG A 50 -8.57 -18.05 -9.03
N TYR A 51 -8.80 -19.06 -8.19
CA TYR A 51 -9.77 -20.12 -8.46
C TYR A 51 -11.20 -19.57 -8.64
N PHE A 52 -11.61 -18.65 -7.76
CA PHE A 52 -12.95 -18.07 -7.81
C PHE A 52 -13.09 -17.00 -8.90
N LEU A 53 -12.02 -16.24 -9.19
CA LEU A 53 -12.00 -15.30 -10.31
C LEU A 53 -12.24 -16.00 -11.65
N LEU A 54 -11.58 -17.13 -11.89
CA LEU A 54 -11.75 -17.93 -13.11
C LEU A 54 -13.14 -18.57 -13.23
N ARG A 55 -13.90 -18.64 -12.13
CA ARG A 55 -15.31 -19.10 -12.10
C ARG A 55 -16.32 -17.95 -12.19
N GLY A 56 -15.88 -16.75 -12.54
CA GLY A 56 -16.77 -15.59 -12.77
C GLY A 56 -17.02 -14.70 -11.56
N GLN A 57 -16.33 -14.90 -10.43
CA GLN A 57 -16.49 -14.05 -9.23
C GLN A 57 -15.67 -12.74 -9.33
N ILE A 58 -15.98 -11.92 -10.34
CA ILE A 58 -15.20 -10.71 -10.71
C ILE A 58 -15.22 -9.63 -9.61
N TRP A 59 -16.26 -9.60 -8.77
CA TRP A 59 -16.35 -8.63 -7.66
C TRP A 59 -15.17 -8.72 -6.68
N ARG A 60 -14.53 -9.90 -6.57
CA ARG A 60 -13.35 -10.12 -5.70
C ARG A 60 -12.18 -9.20 -6.00
N ILE A 61 -12.08 -8.69 -7.23
CA ILE A 61 -11.06 -7.73 -7.67
C ILE A 61 -11.16 -6.41 -6.90
N ILE A 62 -12.35 -6.06 -6.42
CA ILE A 62 -12.58 -4.82 -5.66
C ILE A 62 -12.78 -5.15 -4.18
N THR A 63 -13.55 -6.19 -3.86
CA THR A 63 -13.97 -6.44 -2.47
C THR A 63 -12.82 -6.78 -1.53
N PHE A 64 -11.71 -7.34 -2.03
CA PHE A 64 -10.58 -7.69 -1.19
C PHE A 64 -9.97 -6.45 -0.50
N ALA A 65 -10.08 -5.26 -1.10
CA ALA A 65 -9.57 -4.01 -0.54
C ALA A 65 -10.27 -3.60 0.76
N PHE A 66 -11.51 -4.06 0.96
CA PHE A 66 -12.31 -3.79 2.15
C PHE A 66 -12.06 -4.80 3.28
N ILE A 67 -11.19 -5.80 3.09
CA ILE A 67 -10.86 -6.73 4.16
C ILE A 67 -9.79 -6.10 5.06
N PRO A 68 -10.07 -5.89 6.36
CA PRO A 68 -9.06 -5.39 7.29
C PRO A 68 -8.01 -6.50 7.54
N SER A 69 -6.76 -6.28 7.12
CA SER A 69 -5.70 -7.29 7.24
C SER A 69 -4.82 -7.05 8.47
N TYR A 70 -5.29 -7.42 9.67
CA TYR A 70 -4.53 -7.22 10.90
C TYR A 70 -4.76 -8.31 11.96
N GLY A 71 -3.72 -9.14 12.19
CA GLY A 71 -3.40 -9.82 13.46
C GLY A 71 -4.40 -10.83 14.07
N GLY A 72 -5.59 -11.00 13.50
CA GLY A 72 -6.61 -11.92 14.01
C GLY A 72 -7.31 -11.48 15.30
N SER A 73 -7.00 -10.27 15.82
CA SER A 73 -7.67 -9.70 16.99
C SER A 73 -8.50 -8.47 16.61
N ILE A 74 -9.58 -8.23 17.37
CA ILE A 74 -10.43 -7.05 17.17
C ILE A 74 -9.63 -5.76 17.36
N LEU A 75 -8.76 -5.73 18.37
CA LEU A 75 -7.90 -4.58 18.65
C LEU A 75 -6.94 -4.30 17.49
N SER A 76 -6.32 -5.32 16.92
CA SER A 76 -5.45 -5.14 15.75
C SER A 76 -6.22 -4.69 14.51
N ALA A 77 -7.44 -5.20 14.31
CA ALA A 77 -8.31 -4.76 13.22
C ALA A 77 -8.69 -3.27 13.36
N VAL A 78 -9.16 -2.86 14.53
CA VAL A 78 -9.55 -1.45 14.81
C VAL A 78 -8.35 -0.52 14.66
N LEU A 79 -7.19 -0.87 15.24
CA LEU A 79 -5.98 -0.07 15.08
C LEU A 79 -5.54 0.00 13.62
N GLY A 80 -5.59 -1.11 12.89
CA GLY A 80 -5.23 -1.15 11.49
C GLY A 80 -6.12 -0.29 10.58
N ILE A 81 -7.43 -0.29 10.85
CA ILE A 81 -8.38 0.61 10.20
C ILE A 81 -8.06 2.06 10.52
N TYR A 82 -7.80 2.38 11.79
CA TYR A 82 -7.40 3.72 12.22
C TYR A 82 -6.10 4.19 11.52
N PHE A 83 -5.08 3.32 11.44
CA PHE A 83 -3.84 3.63 10.75
C PHE A 83 -4.05 3.85 9.26
N THR A 84 -4.87 3.00 8.62
CA THR A 84 -5.24 3.17 7.20
C THR A 84 -5.94 4.48 6.96
N TRP A 85 -6.86 4.86 7.84
CA TRP A 85 -7.54 6.15 7.78
C TRP A 85 -6.56 7.32 7.96
N PHE A 86 -5.79 7.33 9.04
CA PHE A 86 -4.84 8.40 9.36
C PHE A 86 -3.83 8.63 8.24
N ILE A 87 -3.20 7.55 7.77
CA ILE A 87 -2.19 7.61 6.70
C ILE A 87 -2.84 7.93 5.36
N GLY A 88 -3.97 7.29 5.06
CA GLY A 88 -4.68 7.47 3.80
C GLY A 88 -5.14 8.91 3.61
N THR A 89 -5.78 9.49 4.62
CA THR A 89 -6.28 10.87 4.55
C THR A 89 -5.15 11.88 4.43
N ALA A 90 -4.03 11.68 5.14
CA ALA A 90 -2.85 12.54 5.00
C ALA A 90 -2.26 12.45 3.58
N LEU A 91 -2.18 11.26 2.99
CA LEU A 91 -1.71 11.08 1.61
C LEU A 91 -2.69 11.64 0.58
N GLU A 92 -4.00 11.47 0.78
CA GLU A 92 -5.05 11.97 -0.10
C GLU A 92 -5.03 13.51 -0.16
N GLN A 93 -4.86 14.18 0.97
CA GLN A 93 -4.74 15.65 1.04
C GLN A 93 -3.48 16.18 0.35
N GLU A 94 -2.37 15.45 0.45
CA GLU A 94 -1.07 15.92 -0.04
C GLU A 94 -0.83 15.63 -1.52
N TRP A 95 -1.40 14.54 -2.02
CA TRP A 95 -1.31 14.19 -3.43
C TRP A 95 -2.49 14.67 -4.27
N GLY A 96 -3.63 14.95 -3.62
CA GLY A 96 -4.90 15.18 -4.26
C GLY A 96 -5.57 13.88 -4.74
N ASP A 97 -6.89 13.95 -4.92
CA ASP A 97 -7.78 12.82 -5.19
C ASP A 97 -7.31 11.93 -6.34
N PHE A 98 -6.88 12.53 -7.45
CA PHE A 98 -6.47 11.79 -8.65
C PHE A 98 -5.23 10.93 -8.42
N ARG A 99 -4.17 11.52 -7.87
CA ARG A 99 -2.89 10.81 -7.71
C ARG A 99 -2.99 9.72 -6.64
N TYR A 100 -3.71 10.01 -5.56
CA TYR A 100 -4.00 9.02 -4.53
C TYR A 100 -4.83 7.85 -5.08
N THR A 101 -5.85 8.13 -5.90
CA THR A 101 -6.65 7.11 -6.59
C THR A 101 -5.76 6.23 -7.49
N VAL A 102 -4.91 6.84 -8.34
CA VAL A 102 -3.98 6.09 -9.21
C VAL A 102 -3.00 5.23 -8.40
N TYR A 103 -2.52 5.75 -7.26
CA TYR A 103 -1.61 5.02 -6.38
C TYR A 103 -2.28 3.77 -5.79
N LEU A 104 -3.50 3.90 -5.26
CA LEU A 104 -4.25 2.78 -4.71
C LEU A 104 -4.66 1.77 -5.79
N LEU A 105 -5.20 2.24 -6.92
CA LEU A 105 -5.62 1.38 -8.02
C LEU A 105 -4.45 0.61 -8.62
N SER A 106 -3.27 1.24 -8.78
CA SER A 106 -2.08 0.54 -9.26
C SER A 106 -1.61 -0.55 -8.28
N GLY A 107 -1.76 -0.32 -6.97
CA GLY A 107 -1.50 -1.35 -5.96
C GLY A 107 -2.49 -2.51 -6.08
N MET A 108 -3.79 -2.18 -6.21
CA MET A 108 -4.84 -3.20 -6.34
C MET A 108 -4.66 -4.04 -7.60
N LEU A 109 -4.39 -3.39 -8.73
CA LEU A 109 -4.07 -4.05 -10.00
C LEU A 109 -2.83 -4.94 -9.88
N GLY A 110 -1.78 -4.46 -9.20
CA GLY A 110 -0.59 -5.24 -8.90
C GLY A 110 -0.91 -6.53 -8.13
N THR A 111 -1.74 -6.44 -7.09
CA THR A 111 -2.19 -7.59 -6.30
C THR A 111 -3.09 -8.54 -7.10
N VAL A 112 -3.94 -8.03 -7.98
CA VAL A 112 -4.79 -8.85 -8.86
C VAL A 112 -3.95 -9.62 -9.87
N LEU A 113 -3.03 -8.94 -10.54
CA LEU A 113 -2.10 -9.59 -11.48
C LEU A 113 -1.20 -10.61 -10.76
N ALA A 114 -0.70 -10.27 -9.57
CA ALA A 114 0.03 -11.20 -8.71
C ALA A 114 -0.78 -12.46 -8.43
N CYS A 115 -2.05 -12.31 -8.01
CA CYS A 115 -2.94 -13.43 -7.71
C CYS A 115 -3.19 -14.31 -8.94
N LEU A 116 -3.45 -13.71 -10.10
CA LEU A 116 -3.69 -14.45 -11.35
C LEU A 116 -2.45 -15.24 -11.80
N LEU A 117 -1.27 -14.64 -11.74
CA LEU A 117 -0.02 -15.27 -12.21
C LEU A 117 0.49 -16.34 -11.24
N THR A 118 0.45 -16.07 -9.93
CA THR A 118 1.09 -16.92 -8.92
C THR A 118 0.11 -17.90 -8.25
N GLY A 119 -1.19 -17.63 -8.30
CA GLY A 119 -2.21 -18.36 -7.56
C GLY A 119 -2.26 -18.05 -6.07
N VAL A 120 -1.37 -17.18 -5.57
CA VAL A 120 -1.36 -16.73 -4.17
C VAL A 120 -2.58 -15.85 -3.91
N THR A 121 -3.25 -16.05 -2.78
CA THR A 121 -4.38 -15.21 -2.39
C THR A 121 -3.94 -13.77 -2.17
N GLY A 122 -4.65 -12.83 -2.78
CA GLY A 122 -4.36 -11.40 -2.63
C GLY A 122 -4.92 -10.89 -1.30
N SER A 123 -4.14 -10.06 -0.60
CA SER A 123 -4.54 -9.43 0.65
C SER A 123 -4.22 -7.93 0.63
N THR A 124 -4.84 -7.19 1.56
CA THR A 124 -4.57 -5.76 1.77
C THR A 124 -3.26 -5.49 2.49
N TYR A 125 -2.49 -6.53 2.85
CA TYR A 125 -1.19 -6.39 3.49
C TYR A 125 -0.24 -5.51 2.66
N CYS A 126 -0.02 -5.84 1.39
CA CYS A 126 0.87 -5.07 0.52
C CYS A 126 0.34 -3.65 0.25
N LEU A 127 -0.98 -3.48 0.16
CA LEU A 127 -1.62 -2.16 0.01
C LEU A 127 -1.35 -1.29 1.23
N SER A 128 -1.63 -1.80 2.42
CA SER A 128 -1.42 -1.08 3.69
C SER A 128 0.05 -0.75 3.92
N LEU A 129 0.92 -1.71 3.62
CA LEU A 129 2.37 -1.54 3.69
C LEU A 129 2.86 -0.47 2.69
N SER A 130 2.31 -0.45 1.47
CA SER A 130 2.66 0.54 0.45
C SER A 130 2.28 1.96 0.91
N LEU A 131 1.08 2.14 1.46
CA LEU A 131 0.63 3.41 2.04
C LEU A 131 1.54 3.87 3.18
N LEU A 132 1.87 2.95 4.11
CA LEU A 132 2.76 3.26 5.22
C LEU A 132 4.15 3.69 4.74
N LEU A 133 4.70 3.00 3.75
CA LEU A 133 6.00 3.34 3.17
C LEU A 133 5.96 4.68 2.43
N ALA A 134 4.89 4.95 1.68
CA ALA A 134 4.68 6.23 1.01
C ALA A 134 4.63 7.39 2.01
N PHE A 135 3.88 7.22 3.09
CA PHE A 135 3.77 8.20 4.16
C PHE A 135 5.11 8.42 4.87
N ALA A 136 5.87 7.36 5.15
CA ALA A 136 7.18 7.49 5.78
C ALA A 136 8.22 8.21 4.91
N MET A 137 8.09 8.14 3.58
CA MET A 137 8.96 8.88 2.66
C MET A 137 8.60 10.37 2.58
N LEU A 138 7.32 10.72 2.72
CA LEU A 138 6.86 12.12 2.66
C LEU A 138 6.99 12.85 4.01
N TYR A 139 6.68 12.15 5.10
CA TYR A 139 6.62 12.71 6.46
C TYR A 139 7.55 12.00 7.44
N PRO A 140 8.86 11.88 7.19
CA PRO A 140 9.77 11.12 8.04
C PRO A 140 9.89 11.68 9.47
N GLU A 141 9.69 12.99 9.64
CA GLU A 141 9.82 13.67 10.93
C GLU A 141 8.49 13.88 11.68
N VAL A 142 7.35 13.51 11.08
CA VAL A 142 6.06 13.51 11.80
C VAL A 142 6.11 12.47 12.92
N GLN A 143 5.49 12.80 14.05
CA GLN A 143 5.34 11.91 15.19
C GLN A 143 3.93 11.33 15.21
N VAL A 144 3.83 10.01 15.33
CA VAL A 144 2.56 9.30 15.49
C VAL A 144 2.57 8.64 16.86
N LEU A 145 1.46 8.79 17.58
CA LEU A 145 1.26 8.18 18.90
C LEU A 145 0.91 6.70 18.71
N LEU A 146 1.88 5.81 18.90
CA LEU A 146 1.67 4.37 18.96
C LEU A 146 0.82 4.04 20.19
N PHE A 147 -0.30 3.33 19.98
CA PHE A 147 -1.31 3.02 21.00
C PHE A 147 -1.84 4.25 21.77
N PHE A 148 -1.81 5.45 21.17
CA PHE A 148 -2.16 6.71 21.84
C PHE A 148 -1.27 7.09 23.04
N VAL A 149 -0.16 6.38 23.26
CA VAL A 149 0.70 6.58 24.44
C VAL A 149 2.13 6.94 24.04
N ILE A 150 2.72 6.25 23.06
CA ILE A 150 4.16 6.36 22.76
C ILE A 150 4.37 7.16 21.46
N PRO A 151 4.91 8.40 21.51
CA PRO A 151 5.22 9.16 20.31
C PRO A 151 6.43 8.55 19.59
N ILE A 152 6.21 8.03 18.39
CA ILE A 152 7.27 7.45 17.55
C ILE A 152 7.32 8.22 16.23
N ARG A 153 8.53 8.56 15.78
CA ARG A 153 8.72 9.21 14.47
C ARG A 153 8.40 8.22 13.34
N VAL A 154 7.69 8.68 12.33
CA VAL A 154 7.24 7.86 11.19
C VAL A 154 8.41 7.21 10.46
N LYS A 155 9.60 7.81 10.43
CA LYS A 155 10.78 7.17 9.83
C LYS A 155 11.10 5.78 10.40
N TYR A 156 10.85 5.56 11.69
CA TYR A 156 11.05 4.24 12.31
C TYR A 156 9.98 3.25 11.86
N PHE A 157 8.73 3.68 11.71
CA PHE A 157 7.67 2.85 11.13
C PHE A 157 7.95 2.49 9.68
N GLY A 158 8.47 3.43 8.87
CA GLY A 158 8.87 3.15 7.50
C GLY A 158 10.00 2.13 7.41
N PHE A 159 11.01 2.25 8.27
CA PHE A 159 12.09 1.25 8.34
C PHE A 159 11.58 -0.12 8.79
N PHE A 160 10.71 -0.14 9.81
CA PHE A 160 10.07 -1.36 10.29
C PHE A 160 9.22 -2.02 9.19
N ALA A 161 8.42 -1.25 8.45
CA ALA A 161 7.63 -1.73 7.32
C ALA A 161 8.51 -2.33 6.22
N ALA A 162 9.58 -1.62 5.85
CA ALA A 162 10.54 -2.12 4.86
C ALA A 162 11.22 -3.41 5.34
N ALA A 163 11.61 -3.49 6.62
CA ALA A 163 12.21 -4.68 7.21
C ALA A 163 11.22 -5.87 7.22
N LEU A 164 9.96 -5.66 7.63
CA LEU A 164 8.91 -6.68 7.58
C LEU A 164 8.70 -7.21 6.16
N TRP A 165 8.71 -6.31 5.17
CA TRP A 165 8.58 -6.71 3.78
C TRP A 165 9.76 -7.55 3.29
N VAL A 166 11.00 -7.14 3.60
CA VAL A 166 12.21 -7.88 3.25
C VAL A 166 12.24 -9.25 3.93
N LEU A 167 11.88 -9.33 5.22
CA LEU A 167 11.78 -10.59 5.94
C LEU A 167 10.73 -11.51 5.31
N SER A 168 9.56 -10.97 4.98
CA SER A 168 8.50 -11.69 4.27
C SER A 168 8.99 -12.19 2.90
N PHE A 169 9.77 -11.39 2.19
CA PHE A 169 10.33 -11.74 0.89
C PHE A 169 11.42 -12.82 0.98
N LEU A 170 12.27 -12.78 2.00
CA LEU A 170 13.34 -13.76 2.18
C LEU A 170 12.79 -15.13 2.59
N GLY A 171 11.78 -15.17 3.46
CA GLY A 171 11.14 -16.41 3.93
C GLY A 171 10.10 -16.99 2.96
N ALA A 172 9.68 -16.25 1.93
CA ALA A 172 8.64 -16.67 1.01
C ALA A 172 9.12 -17.69 -0.05
N PRO A 173 8.27 -18.63 -0.50
CA PRO A 173 8.52 -19.42 -1.71
C PRO A 173 8.42 -18.58 -2.99
N LEU A 174 8.99 -19.07 -4.10
CA LEU A 174 9.07 -18.37 -5.39
C LEU A 174 7.75 -17.70 -5.85
N PRO A 175 6.57 -18.37 -5.81
CA PRO A 175 5.31 -17.73 -6.20
C PRO A 175 4.94 -16.54 -5.29
N GLN A 176 5.20 -16.66 -4.00
CA GLN A 176 4.89 -15.60 -3.04
C GLN A 176 5.89 -14.43 -3.13
N LYS A 177 7.16 -14.69 -3.48
CA LYS A 177 8.13 -13.63 -3.80
C LYS A 177 7.67 -12.77 -4.98
N LEU A 178 7.23 -13.43 -6.07
CA LEU A 178 6.67 -12.72 -7.22
C LEU A 178 5.42 -11.93 -6.84
N SER A 179 4.55 -12.51 -6.01
CA SER A 179 3.34 -11.83 -5.53
C SER A 179 3.66 -10.58 -4.71
N LEU A 180 4.64 -10.65 -3.82
CA LEU A 180 5.11 -9.52 -3.01
C LEU A 180 5.70 -8.39 -3.87
N LEU A 181 6.46 -8.73 -4.92
CA LEU A 181 7.05 -7.74 -5.83
C LEU A 181 5.97 -7.04 -6.67
N LEU A 182 5.06 -7.81 -7.26
CA LEU A 182 3.98 -7.29 -8.11
C LEU A 182 2.97 -6.47 -7.31
N SER A 183 2.64 -6.89 -6.08
CA SER A 183 1.72 -6.17 -5.21
C SER A 183 2.29 -4.84 -4.69
N MET A 184 3.61 -4.63 -4.76
CA MET A 184 4.26 -3.36 -4.46
C MET A 184 4.61 -2.53 -5.71
N ALA A 185 4.10 -2.91 -6.90
CA ALA A 185 4.33 -2.21 -8.16
C ALA A 185 4.03 -0.70 -8.07
N ASN A 186 3.01 -0.30 -7.30
CA ASN A 186 2.68 1.10 -7.06
C ASN A 186 3.84 1.90 -6.43
N VAL A 187 4.50 1.35 -5.40
CA VAL A 187 5.67 1.98 -4.76
C VAL A 187 6.78 2.15 -5.77
N TRP A 188 7.08 1.10 -6.55
CA TRP A 188 8.13 1.15 -7.58
C TRP A 188 7.82 2.20 -8.65
N LEU A 189 6.56 2.31 -9.08
CA LEU A 189 6.12 3.28 -10.09
C LEU A 189 6.20 4.73 -9.60
N PHE A 190 5.80 5.00 -8.36
CA PHE A 190 5.75 6.36 -7.81
C PHE A 190 7.11 6.81 -7.27
N PHE A 191 7.77 5.98 -6.47
CA PHE A 191 9.01 6.33 -5.77
C PHE A 191 10.28 5.85 -6.48
N GLY A 192 10.19 4.89 -7.40
CA GLY A 192 11.35 4.42 -8.17
C GLY A 192 12.12 5.53 -8.89
N PRO A 193 11.45 6.46 -9.60
CA PRO A 193 12.13 7.60 -10.23
C PRO A 193 12.80 8.55 -9.24
N MET A 194 12.24 8.71 -8.03
CA MET A 194 12.85 9.52 -6.97
C MET A 194 14.09 8.84 -6.39
N ALA A 195 14.00 7.54 -6.09
CA ALA A 195 15.12 6.73 -5.61
C ALA A 195 16.26 6.65 -6.63
N TYR A 196 15.95 6.50 -7.92
CA TYR A 196 16.96 6.48 -8.98
C TYR A 196 17.73 7.80 -9.07
N ARG A 197 17.02 8.95 -8.97
CA ARG A 197 17.65 10.27 -8.99
C ARG A 197 18.53 10.53 -7.77
N SER A 198 18.09 10.12 -6.58
CA SER A 198 18.88 10.29 -5.35
C SER A 198 20.16 9.46 -5.37
N VAL A 199 20.08 8.19 -5.82
CA VAL A 199 21.23 7.31 -6.02
C VAL A 199 22.18 7.89 -7.07
N ARG A 200 21.68 8.31 -8.24
CA ARG A 200 22.52 8.92 -9.28
C ARG A 200 23.18 10.22 -8.83
N ALA A 201 22.50 11.04 -8.02
CA ALA A 201 23.07 12.25 -7.43
C ALA A 201 24.15 11.92 -6.39
N TRP A 202 23.94 10.89 -5.58
CA TRP A 202 24.95 10.38 -4.65
C TRP A 202 26.19 9.84 -5.39
N VAL A 203 26.01 8.98 -6.39
CA VAL A 203 27.12 8.44 -7.21
C VAL A 203 27.92 9.55 -7.87
N ARG A 204 27.27 10.59 -8.42
CA ARG A 204 27.96 11.75 -8.99
C ARG A 204 28.76 12.55 -7.95
N ARG A 205 28.21 12.74 -6.74
CA ARG A 205 28.94 13.39 -5.63
C ARG A 205 30.15 12.56 -5.20
N GLU A 206 30.00 11.24 -5.14
CA GLU A 206 31.08 10.32 -4.77
C GLU A 206 32.19 10.31 -5.84
N GLN A 207 31.82 10.30 -7.12
CA GLN A 207 32.75 10.41 -8.25
C GLN A 207 33.48 11.75 -8.28
N TRP A 208 32.80 12.86 -7.96
CA TRP A 208 33.41 14.18 -7.87
C TRP A 208 34.39 14.28 -6.69
N LYS A 209 34.02 13.76 -5.51
CA LYS A 209 34.93 13.66 -4.35
C LYS A 209 36.18 12.82 -4.64
N ARG A 210 36.06 11.76 -5.45
CA ARG A 210 37.20 10.93 -5.88
C ARG A 210 38.09 11.63 -6.92
N ARG A 211 37.53 12.49 -7.79
CA ARG A 211 38.30 13.27 -8.78
C ARG A 211 39.05 14.45 -8.15
N ASN A 212 38.46 15.14 -7.18
CA ASN A 212 39.08 16.30 -6.49
C ASN A 212 39.99 15.91 -5.30
N ARG A 213 40.26 14.61 -5.10
CA ARG A 213 41.22 14.09 -4.12
C ARG A 213 42.59 13.76 -4.76
N ARG A 214 42.82 14.17 -6.00
CA ARG A 214 44.12 14.10 -6.69
C ARG A 214 44.69 15.50 -6.83
#